data_AF-A0A947CNC1-F1
#
_entry.id   AF-A0A947CNC1-F1
#
_cell.length_a   1.000
_cell.length_b   1.000
_cell.length_c   1.000
_cell.angle_alpha   90.00
_cell.angle_beta   90.00
_cell.angle_gamma   90.00
#
_symmetry.space_group_name_H-M   'P 1'
#
loop_
_entity.id
_entity.type
_entity.pdbx_description
1 polymer ?
#
loop_
_entity_poly.entity_id
_entity_poly.type
_entity_poly.pdbx_seq_one_letter_code
_entity_poly.pdbx_strand_id
1 'polypeptide(L)'
;MERPTDRRLAAAWHLTWLVPAAFLIWHAMRYAFVTDDAFISFVYARNLAEHGELVFNLGADPVEGYSNFLWTILLALLIKLGIGPEVSSQVMGVGFGIGTLYLAARIVRDLGDDRPSPWDAMAPSLLALTAGFACWSSGGLETQMFTFWVTLAIRYFLLADRKPRTMRWVGLFIGLASLTRPEGMLVGIVVGLHRVALSAARERRWLPRPDDLVGAAIAIGLVGAHLAFRWLYYGHPLPNTYYIKAAGDTTAAYDKALWSGGWHYLGQWARQSGALVAAPIAFCGALVARLRSPRFYFGSLAVALTVVYAVYVASVGGDFMGLHRFVMPLFVLVAL
;
A
#
# COMPACT_ATOMS: atom_id res chain seq x y z
N MET A 1 -29.65 6.27 -27.48
CA MET A 1 -29.26 4.91 -27.91
C MET A 1 -27.75 4.89 -28.11
N GLU A 2 -26.98 4.26 -27.21
CA GLU A 2 -25.54 4.06 -27.41
C GLU A 2 -25.28 3.14 -28.61
N ARG A 3 -24.23 3.43 -29.38
CA ARG A 3 -23.89 2.61 -30.56
C ARG A 3 -23.43 1.22 -30.09
N PRO A 4 -23.72 0.13 -30.83
CA PRO A 4 -23.31 -1.23 -30.45
C PRO A 4 -21.81 -1.41 -30.17
N THR A 5 -20.97 -0.58 -30.79
CA THR A 5 -19.52 -0.51 -30.55
C THR A 5 -19.17 -0.01 -29.15
N ASP A 6 -19.89 0.99 -28.64
CA ASP A 6 -19.62 1.60 -27.33
C ASP A 6 -19.93 0.61 -26.20
N ARG A 7 -21.00 -0.17 -26.37
CA ARG A 7 -21.38 -1.26 -25.45
C ARG A 7 -20.34 -2.38 -25.38
N ARG A 8 -19.77 -2.79 -26.52
CA ARG A 8 -18.71 -3.82 -26.56
C ARG A 8 -17.43 -3.36 -25.89
N LEU A 9 -17.04 -2.10 -26.08
CA LEU A 9 -15.86 -1.51 -25.46
C LEU A 9 -16.03 -1.34 -23.94
N ALA A 10 -17.24 -0.94 -23.50
CA ALA A 10 -17.58 -0.88 -22.10
C ALA A 10 -17.54 -2.26 -21.44
N ALA A 11 -18.17 -3.27 -22.07
CA ALA A 11 -18.12 -4.65 -21.58
C ALA A 11 -16.68 -5.18 -21.50
N ALA A 12 -15.87 -4.96 -22.53
CA ALA A 12 -14.47 -5.35 -22.55
C ALA A 12 -13.68 -4.71 -21.39
N TRP A 13 -13.93 -3.43 -21.09
CA TRP A 13 -13.31 -2.77 -19.93
C TRP A 13 -13.71 -3.40 -18.60
N HIS A 14 -14.99 -3.69 -18.39
CA HIS A 14 -15.41 -4.30 -17.13
C HIS A 14 -14.78 -5.68 -16.95
N LEU A 15 -14.64 -6.46 -18.03
CA LEU A 15 -14.00 -7.76 -17.99
C LEU A 15 -12.50 -7.71 -17.61
N THR A 16 -11.77 -6.62 -17.89
CA THR A 16 -10.32 -6.56 -17.61
C THR A 16 -9.98 -6.69 -16.13
N TRP A 17 -10.89 -6.31 -15.24
CA TRP A 17 -10.68 -6.38 -13.79
C TRP A 17 -11.72 -7.26 -13.08
N LEU A 18 -12.93 -7.44 -13.63
CA LEU A 18 -13.94 -8.32 -13.02
C LEU A 18 -13.52 -9.80 -13.05
N VAL A 19 -12.90 -10.25 -14.13
CA VAL A 19 -12.42 -11.64 -14.22
C VAL A 19 -11.29 -11.90 -13.21
N PRO A 20 -10.23 -11.07 -13.13
CA PRO A 20 -9.25 -11.15 -12.05
C PRO A 20 -9.86 -11.00 -10.64
N ALA A 21 -10.87 -10.16 -10.46
CA ALA A 21 -11.54 -9.99 -9.17
C ALA A 21 -12.30 -11.26 -8.73
N ALA A 22 -13.04 -11.88 -9.65
CA ALA A 22 -13.71 -13.15 -9.38
C ALA A 22 -12.70 -14.25 -9.04
N PHE A 23 -11.58 -14.31 -9.75
CA PHE A 23 -10.49 -15.22 -9.45
C PHE A 23 -9.85 -14.93 -8.09
N LEU A 24 -9.61 -13.66 -7.74
CA LEU A 24 -9.06 -13.26 -6.45
C LEU A 24 -9.97 -13.70 -5.30
N ILE A 25 -11.28 -13.53 -5.42
CA ILE A 25 -12.24 -14.00 -4.41
C ILE A 25 -12.09 -15.50 -4.23
N TRP A 26 -12.13 -16.27 -5.32
CA TRP A 26 -11.93 -17.72 -5.27
C TRP A 26 -10.58 -18.09 -4.63
N HIS A 27 -9.50 -17.42 -5.02
CA HIS A 27 -8.14 -17.70 -4.56
C HIS A 27 -7.96 -17.37 -3.07
N ALA A 28 -8.48 -16.23 -2.60
CA ALA A 28 -8.47 -15.84 -1.18
C ALA A 28 -9.30 -16.82 -0.33
N MET A 29 -10.44 -17.31 -0.85
CA MET A 29 -11.23 -18.36 -0.20
C MET A 29 -10.51 -19.72 -0.11
N ARG A 30 -9.47 -19.98 -0.92
CA ARG A 30 -8.64 -21.18 -0.77
C ARG A 30 -7.73 -21.12 0.45
N TYR A 31 -7.39 -19.92 0.90
CA TYR A 31 -6.64 -19.71 2.13
C TYR A 31 -7.57 -19.66 3.34
N ALA A 32 -8.66 -18.88 3.26
CA ALA A 32 -9.69 -18.77 4.30
C ALA A 32 -9.14 -18.75 5.74
N PHE A 33 -8.08 -17.95 5.96
CA PHE A 33 -7.39 -17.88 7.26
C PHE A 33 -7.49 -16.48 7.84
N VAL A 34 -7.37 -16.39 9.15
CA VAL A 34 -7.11 -15.16 9.89
C VAL A 34 -5.85 -15.43 10.70
N THR A 35 -4.84 -14.57 10.59
CA THR A 35 -3.61 -14.74 11.37
C THR A 35 -3.86 -14.39 12.84
N ASP A 36 -3.13 -15.05 13.72
CA ASP A 36 -3.04 -14.73 15.14
C ASP A 36 -2.76 -13.23 15.43
N ASP A 37 -1.82 -12.60 14.73
CA ASP A 37 -1.53 -11.16 14.88
C ASP A 37 -2.76 -10.26 14.67
N ALA A 38 -3.74 -10.68 13.85
CA ALA A 38 -4.95 -9.90 13.62
C ALA A 38 -5.79 -9.76 14.89
N PHE A 39 -5.74 -10.76 15.78
CA PHE A 39 -6.50 -10.73 17.03
C PHE A 39 -6.03 -9.63 17.99
N ILE A 40 -4.79 -9.16 17.88
CA ILE A 40 -4.36 -7.97 18.61
C ILE A 40 -5.26 -6.79 18.20
N SER A 41 -5.35 -6.51 16.90
CA SER A 41 -6.19 -5.42 16.38
C SER A 41 -7.66 -5.63 16.71
N PHE A 42 -8.14 -6.88 16.74
CA PHE A 42 -9.53 -7.20 17.06
C PHE A 42 -9.87 -6.93 18.52
N VAL A 43 -8.96 -7.21 19.45
CA VAL A 43 -9.16 -6.87 20.87
C VAL A 43 -9.26 -5.35 21.05
N TYR A 44 -8.34 -4.58 20.47
CA TYR A 44 -8.41 -3.11 20.52
C TYR A 44 -9.69 -2.57 19.88
N ALA A 45 -10.08 -3.12 18.72
CA ALA A 45 -11.29 -2.71 18.02
C ALA A 45 -12.56 -3.01 18.83
N ARG A 46 -12.63 -4.19 19.45
CA ARG A 46 -13.74 -4.59 20.33
C ARG A 46 -13.82 -3.72 21.57
N ASN A 47 -12.70 -3.49 22.25
CA ASN A 47 -12.65 -2.64 23.45
C ASN A 47 -13.07 -1.19 23.11
N LEU A 48 -12.67 -0.67 21.95
CA LEU A 48 -13.14 0.63 21.49
C LEU A 48 -14.64 0.62 21.19
N ALA A 49 -15.14 -0.44 20.56
CA ALA A 49 -16.55 -0.56 20.20
C ALA A 49 -17.48 -0.67 21.42
N GLU A 50 -17.10 -1.49 22.39
CA GLU A 50 -17.92 -1.87 23.55
C GLU A 50 -17.69 -0.96 24.77
N HIS A 51 -16.46 -0.49 24.97
CA HIS A 51 -16.05 0.26 26.17
C HIS A 51 -15.53 1.67 25.88
N GLY A 52 -15.30 2.03 24.61
CA GLY A 52 -14.75 3.33 24.23
C GLY A 52 -13.25 3.49 24.48
N GLU A 53 -12.55 2.39 24.79
CA GLU A 53 -11.13 2.41 25.15
C GLU A 53 -10.27 1.69 24.10
N LEU A 54 -9.25 2.37 23.58
CA LEU A 54 -8.25 1.80 22.68
C LEU A 54 -7.09 1.16 23.48
N VAL A 55 -7.43 0.15 24.28
CA VAL A 55 -6.48 -0.60 25.13
C VAL A 55 -6.60 -2.10 24.90
N PHE A 56 -5.56 -2.87 25.22
CA PHE A 56 -5.61 -4.34 25.16
C PHE A 56 -6.29 -4.93 26.41
N ASN A 57 -5.83 -4.51 27.60
CA ASN A 57 -6.38 -4.91 28.88
C ASN A 57 -7.22 -3.76 29.45
N LEU A 58 -8.52 -3.99 29.63
CA LEU A 58 -9.43 -3.02 30.24
C LEU A 58 -9.02 -2.74 31.70
N GLY A 59 -9.14 -1.48 32.12
CA GLY A 59 -8.80 -1.05 33.48
C GLY A 59 -7.30 -0.95 33.80
N ALA A 60 -6.42 -1.24 32.85
CA ALA A 60 -4.99 -0.96 32.94
C ALA A 60 -4.66 0.41 32.31
N ASP A 61 -3.45 0.91 32.59
CA ASP A 61 -2.96 2.12 31.91
C ASP A 61 -2.93 1.91 30.38
N PRO A 62 -3.32 2.92 29.59
CA PRO A 62 -3.34 2.78 28.13
C PRO A 62 -1.95 2.48 27.56
N VAL A 63 -1.84 1.36 26.83
CA VAL A 63 -0.63 0.98 26.09
C VAL A 63 -1.00 0.72 24.63
N GLU A 64 -0.22 1.26 23.70
CA GLU A 64 -0.42 1.03 22.26
C GLU A 64 0.33 -0.22 21.80
N GLY A 65 -0.42 -1.27 21.46
CA GLY A 65 0.10 -2.56 20.97
C GLY A 65 -0.12 -2.84 19.48
N TYR A 66 -0.70 -1.89 18.73
CA TYR A 66 -0.95 -2.03 17.29
C TYR A 66 -0.19 -0.95 16.50
N SER A 67 -0.09 -1.11 15.18
CA SER A 67 0.56 -0.14 14.29
C SER A 67 -0.25 0.13 13.02
N ASN A 68 -1.53 -0.21 13.07
CA ASN A 68 -2.51 -0.13 11.99
C ASN A 68 -3.77 0.64 12.43
N PHE A 69 -3.59 1.83 13.01
CA PHE A 69 -4.65 2.65 13.60
C PHE A 69 -5.93 2.73 12.75
N LEU A 70 -5.82 3.12 11.47
CA LEU A 70 -6.98 3.24 10.61
C LEU A 70 -7.75 1.91 10.46
N TRP A 71 -7.04 0.79 10.40
CA TRP A 71 -7.64 -0.54 10.33
C TRP A 71 -8.43 -0.87 11.59
N THR A 72 -7.82 -0.68 12.76
CA THR A 72 -8.47 -0.91 14.07
C THR A 72 -9.71 -0.04 14.25
N ILE A 73 -9.67 1.24 13.86
CA ILE A 73 -10.84 2.13 13.93
C ILE A 73 -11.97 1.64 13.02
N LEU A 74 -11.67 1.24 11.78
CA LEU A 74 -12.69 0.73 10.86
C LEU A 74 -13.32 -0.57 11.36
N LEU A 75 -12.52 -1.48 11.93
CA LEU A 75 -13.04 -2.70 12.55
C LEU A 75 -13.94 -2.37 13.74
N ALA A 76 -13.56 -1.41 14.60
CA ALA A 76 -14.39 -0.99 15.74
C ALA A 76 -15.75 -0.43 15.28
N LEU A 77 -15.78 0.34 14.19
CA LEU A 77 -17.02 0.84 13.60
C LEU A 77 -17.91 -0.30 13.10
N LEU A 78 -17.35 -1.33 12.45
CA LEU A 78 -18.12 -2.48 11.97
C LEU A 78 -18.60 -3.38 13.11
N ILE A 79 -17.82 -3.53 14.17
CA ILE A 79 -18.24 -4.22 15.40
C ILE A 79 -19.44 -3.50 16.03
N LYS A 80 -19.43 -2.16 16.09
CA LYS A 80 -20.60 -1.38 16.54
C LYS A 80 -21.85 -1.59 15.69
N LEU A 81 -21.69 -1.96 14.42
CA LEU A 81 -22.79 -2.32 13.52
C LEU A 81 -23.20 -3.81 13.62
N GLY A 82 -22.61 -4.57 14.54
CA GLY A 82 -22.90 -5.98 14.77
C GLY A 82 -22.16 -6.95 13.84
N ILE A 83 -21.12 -6.49 13.13
CA ILE A 83 -20.33 -7.33 12.23
C ILE A 83 -19.04 -7.74 12.93
N GLY A 84 -18.82 -9.06 13.11
CA GLY A 84 -17.63 -9.59 13.76
C GLY A 84 -16.31 -9.19 13.08
N PRO A 85 -15.21 -9.03 13.84
CA PRO A 85 -13.92 -8.58 13.31
C PRO A 85 -13.32 -9.55 12.29
N GLU A 86 -13.53 -10.86 12.42
CA GLU A 86 -13.05 -11.88 11.50
C GLU A 86 -13.67 -11.70 10.11
N VAL A 87 -15.00 -11.59 10.05
CA VAL A 87 -15.74 -11.42 8.78
C VAL A 87 -15.44 -10.06 8.17
N SER A 88 -15.49 -8.99 8.98
CA SER A 88 -15.24 -7.64 8.49
C SER A 88 -13.82 -7.48 7.94
N SER A 89 -12.80 -7.99 8.64
CA SER A 89 -11.41 -7.93 8.20
C SER A 89 -11.19 -8.68 6.87
N GLN A 90 -11.78 -9.87 6.69
CA GLN A 90 -11.72 -10.63 5.44
C GLN A 90 -12.43 -9.93 4.28
N VAL A 91 -13.65 -9.46 4.50
CA VAL A 91 -14.44 -8.77 3.47
C VAL A 91 -13.76 -7.46 3.05
N MET A 92 -13.26 -6.69 4.01
CA MET A 92 -12.50 -5.47 3.72
C MET A 92 -11.19 -5.77 2.99
N GLY A 93 -10.43 -6.77 3.44
CA GLY A 93 -9.18 -7.18 2.80
C GLY A 93 -9.38 -7.56 1.32
N VAL A 94 -10.37 -8.41 1.04
CA VAL A 94 -10.76 -8.77 -0.33
C VAL A 94 -11.26 -7.55 -1.10
N GLY A 95 -12.09 -6.69 -0.49
CA GLY A 95 -12.60 -5.48 -1.11
C GLY A 95 -11.50 -4.51 -1.54
N PHE A 96 -10.51 -4.24 -0.68
CA PHE A 96 -9.35 -3.42 -1.02
C PHE A 96 -8.43 -4.10 -2.03
N GLY A 97 -8.32 -5.43 -2.00
CA GLY A 97 -7.64 -6.21 -3.03
C GLY A 97 -8.27 -6.02 -4.41
N ILE A 98 -9.60 -6.16 -4.52
CA ILE A 98 -10.36 -5.90 -5.76
C ILE A 98 -10.19 -4.44 -6.21
N GLY A 99 -10.26 -3.49 -5.27
CA GLY A 99 -10.00 -2.08 -5.55
C GLY A 99 -8.62 -1.86 -6.15
N THR A 100 -7.60 -2.57 -5.66
CA THR A 100 -6.23 -2.51 -6.19
C THR A 100 -6.16 -3.10 -7.60
N LEU A 101 -6.85 -4.20 -7.90
CA LEU A 101 -6.93 -4.75 -9.27
C LEU A 101 -7.57 -3.75 -10.25
N TYR A 102 -8.66 -3.10 -9.84
CA TYR A 102 -9.29 -2.05 -10.63
C TYR A 102 -8.32 -0.90 -10.89
N LEU A 103 -7.58 -0.44 -9.87
CA LEU A 103 -6.59 0.62 -10.02
C LEU A 103 -5.43 0.21 -10.91
N ALA A 104 -4.94 -1.03 -10.81
CA ALA A 104 -3.90 -1.54 -11.69
C ALA A 104 -4.35 -1.49 -13.16
N ALA A 105 -5.56 -1.97 -13.47
CA ALA A 105 -6.15 -1.87 -14.80
C ALA A 105 -6.28 -0.40 -15.28
N ARG A 106 -6.63 0.53 -14.37
CA ARG A 106 -6.69 1.96 -14.70
C ARG A 106 -5.31 2.55 -14.97
N ILE A 107 -4.29 2.20 -14.20
CA ILE A 107 -2.92 2.71 -14.38
C ILE A 107 -2.35 2.22 -15.71
N VAL A 108 -2.54 0.93 -16.08
CA VAL A 108 -2.11 0.43 -17.40
C VAL A 108 -2.70 1.28 -18.53
N ARG A 109 -3.99 1.63 -18.45
CA ARG A 109 -4.64 2.52 -19.43
C ARG A 109 -4.09 3.95 -19.39
N ASP A 110 -3.93 4.51 -18.20
CA ASP A 110 -3.40 5.87 -18.01
C ASP A 110 -1.95 6.00 -18.54
N LEU A 111 -1.21 4.88 -18.65
CA LEU A 111 0.13 4.77 -19.25
C LEU A 111 0.13 4.39 -20.76
N GLY A 112 -1.01 3.90 -21.26
CA GLY A 112 -1.25 3.50 -22.65
C GLY A 112 -1.80 4.64 -23.52
N ASP A 113 -2.28 4.29 -24.72
CA ASP A 113 -2.83 5.23 -25.70
C ASP A 113 -4.37 5.35 -25.61
N ASP A 114 -4.95 5.15 -24.42
CA ASP A 114 -6.40 5.15 -24.13
C ASP A 114 -7.26 4.17 -24.96
N ARG A 115 -6.64 3.32 -25.78
CA ARG A 115 -7.31 2.27 -26.56
C ARG A 115 -7.42 1.00 -25.72
N PRO A 116 -8.64 0.43 -25.55
CA PRO A 116 -8.78 -0.82 -24.82
C PRO A 116 -7.96 -1.93 -25.48
N SER A 117 -7.21 -2.63 -24.65
CA SER A 117 -6.25 -3.63 -25.07
C SER A 117 -6.38 -4.88 -24.19
N PRO A 118 -6.20 -6.10 -24.72
CA PRO A 118 -6.12 -7.30 -23.87
C PRO A 118 -5.03 -7.19 -22.80
N TRP A 119 -3.98 -6.41 -23.07
CA TRP A 119 -2.90 -6.13 -22.12
C TRP A 119 -3.36 -5.35 -20.87
N ASP A 120 -4.49 -4.65 -20.91
CA ASP A 120 -5.08 -3.95 -19.76
C ASP A 120 -5.42 -4.91 -18.61
N ALA A 121 -5.65 -6.20 -18.92
CA ALA A 121 -5.94 -7.24 -17.95
C ALA A 121 -4.68 -7.90 -17.37
N MET A 122 -3.48 -7.63 -17.91
CA MET A 122 -2.26 -8.31 -17.50
C MET A 122 -1.92 -8.04 -16.04
N ALA A 123 -1.76 -6.77 -15.67
CA ALA A 123 -1.43 -6.37 -14.31
C ALA A 123 -2.42 -6.90 -13.25
N PRO A 124 -3.75 -6.71 -13.38
CA PRO A 124 -4.68 -7.27 -12.41
C PRO A 124 -4.69 -8.81 -12.42
N SER A 125 -4.47 -9.47 -13.57
CA SER A 125 -4.40 -10.94 -13.59
C SER A 125 -3.17 -11.47 -12.87
N LEU A 126 -2.00 -10.87 -13.08
CA LEU A 126 -0.75 -11.24 -12.38
C LEU A 126 -0.90 -11.09 -10.86
N LEU A 127 -1.52 -10.00 -10.41
CA LEU A 127 -1.82 -9.78 -9.00
C LEU A 127 -2.79 -10.85 -8.46
N ALA A 128 -3.90 -11.11 -9.14
CA ALA A 128 -4.89 -12.10 -8.70
C ALA A 128 -4.32 -13.54 -8.65
N LEU A 129 -3.38 -13.86 -9.55
CA LEU A 129 -2.65 -15.14 -9.59
C LEU A 129 -1.57 -15.25 -8.52
N THR A 130 -1.17 -14.14 -7.90
CA THR A 130 -0.11 -14.14 -6.88
C THR A 130 -0.65 -14.70 -5.55
N ALA A 131 -0.06 -15.81 -5.11
CA ALA A 131 -0.36 -16.48 -3.84
C ALA A 131 -0.39 -15.51 -2.63
N GLY A 132 0.63 -14.65 -2.51
CA GLY A 132 0.68 -13.67 -1.42
C GLY A 132 -0.39 -12.60 -1.50
N PHE A 133 -0.75 -12.14 -2.70
CA PHE A 133 -1.81 -11.16 -2.85
C PHE A 133 -3.17 -11.74 -2.41
N ALA A 134 -3.47 -12.98 -2.80
CA ALA A 134 -4.69 -13.68 -2.40
C ALA A 134 -4.71 -14.02 -0.89
N CYS A 135 -3.62 -14.59 -0.37
CA CYS A 135 -3.47 -14.92 1.05
C CYS A 135 -3.70 -13.67 1.91
N TRP A 136 -2.95 -12.59 1.68
CA TRP A 136 -3.07 -11.38 2.49
C TRP A 136 -4.33 -10.56 2.21
N SER A 137 -5.17 -10.97 1.24
CA SER A 137 -6.54 -10.46 1.09
C SER A 137 -7.52 -11.07 2.11
N SER A 138 -7.28 -12.30 2.57
CA SER A 138 -8.09 -12.93 3.62
C SER A 138 -7.45 -12.89 5.01
N GLY A 139 -6.15 -12.62 5.14
CA GLY A 139 -5.39 -12.84 6.39
C GLY A 139 -5.77 -12.01 7.63
N GLY A 140 -6.79 -11.15 7.56
CA GLY A 140 -7.29 -10.36 8.70
C GLY A 140 -6.52 -9.07 9.02
N LEU A 141 -5.44 -8.80 8.28
CA LEU A 141 -4.57 -7.65 8.45
C LEU A 141 -4.81 -6.56 7.39
N GLU A 142 -4.26 -5.38 7.65
CA GLU A 142 -4.43 -4.16 6.87
C GLU A 142 -3.67 -4.12 5.52
N THR A 143 -2.93 -5.19 5.19
CA THR A 143 -1.99 -5.24 4.05
C THR A 143 -2.61 -4.78 2.73
N GLN A 144 -3.84 -5.24 2.40
CA GLN A 144 -4.51 -4.84 1.16
C GLN A 144 -5.02 -3.40 1.21
N MET A 145 -5.48 -2.93 2.38
CA MET A 145 -5.87 -1.53 2.55
C MET A 145 -4.69 -0.59 2.33
N PHE A 146 -3.53 -0.91 2.91
CA PHE A 146 -2.30 -0.15 2.69
C PHE A 146 -1.91 -0.14 1.20
N THR A 147 -1.90 -1.31 0.56
CA THR A 147 -1.57 -1.47 -0.86
C THR A 147 -2.50 -0.67 -1.75
N PHE A 148 -3.80 -0.66 -1.43
CA PHE A 148 -4.80 0.14 -2.13
C PHE A 148 -4.50 1.64 -2.04
N TRP A 149 -4.25 2.17 -0.83
CA TRP A 149 -3.95 3.60 -0.66
C TRP A 149 -2.67 4.02 -1.39
N VAL A 150 -1.61 3.20 -1.34
CA VAL A 150 -0.37 3.46 -2.08
C VAL A 150 -0.60 3.45 -3.58
N THR A 151 -1.34 2.46 -4.10
CA THR A 151 -1.68 2.36 -5.53
C THR A 151 -2.52 3.55 -6.01
N LEU A 152 -3.46 3.99 -5.17
CA LEU A 152 -4.30 5.15 -5.44
C LEU A 152 -3.48 6.45 -5.44
N ALA A 153 -2.54 6.60 -4.51
CA ALA A 153 -1.60 7.71 -4.48
C ALA A 153 -0.73 7.76 -5.74
N ILE A 154 -0.18 6.62 -6.17
CA ILE A 154 0.61 6.51 -7.42
C ILE A 154 -0.23 6.96 -8.62
N ARG A 155 -1.46 6.46 -8.76
CA ARG A 155 -2.33 6.84 -9.87
C ARG A 155 -2.58 8.35 -9.91
N TYR A 156 -2.93 8.96 -8.78
CA TYR A 156 -3.20 10.40 -8.72
C TYR A 156 -1.94 11.25 -8.92
N PHE A 157 -0.77 10.73 -8.53
CA PHE A 157 0.53 11.33 -8.80
C PHE A 157 0.81 11.36 -10.32
N LEU A 158 0.53 10.28 -11.05
CA LEU A 158 0.69 10.27 -12.51
C LEU A 158 -0.21 11.30 -13.20
N LEU A 159 -1.39 11.58 -12.64
CA LEU A 159 -2.32 12.59 -13.16
C LEU A 159 -1.89 14.04 -12.83
N ALA A 160 -1.00 14.24 -11.85
CA ALA A 160 -0.63 15.55 -11.34
C ALA A 160 0.11 16.43 -12.35
N ASP A 161 0.77 15.82 -13.33
CA ASP A 161 1.43 16.55 -14.41
C ASP A 161 0.42 17.37 -15.24
N ARG A 162 -0.74 16.77 -15.54
CA ARG A 162 -1.83 17.39 -16.29
C ARG A 162 -2.83 18.14 -15.41
N LYS A 163 -3.02 17.68 -14.17
CA LYS A 163 -4.02 18.18 -13.22
C LYS A 163 -3.38 18.43 -11.85
N PRO A 164 -2.66 19.54 -11.62
CA PRO A 164 -1.89 19.77 -10.39
C PRO A 164 -2.67 19.58 -9.08
N ARG A 165 -3.97 19.91 -9.08
CA ARG A 165 -4.88 19.69 -7.93
C ARG A 165 -4.95 18.23 -7.46
N THR A 166 -4.61 17.25 -8.29
CA THR A 166 -4.59 15.85 -7.87
C THR A 166 -3.55 15.55 -6.79
N MET A 167 -2.53 16.40 -6.62
CA MET A 167 -1.56 16.28 -5.53
C MET A 167 -2.16 16.39 -4.14
N ARG A 168 -3.29 17.10 -3.99
CA ARG A 168 -4.03 17.15 -2.72
C ARG A 168 -4.56 15.77 -2.32
N TRP A 169 -5.06 15.03 -3.31
CA TRP A 169 -5.51 13.64 -3.13
C TRP A 169 -4.33 12.69 -2.88
N VAL A 170 -3.19 12.91 -3.53
CA VAL A 170 -1.95 12.17 -3.22
C VAL A 170 -1.58 12.32 -1.74
N GLY A 171 -1.64 13.54 -1.22
CA GLY A 171 -1.46 13.84 0.20
C GLY A 171 -2.45 13.10 1.11
N LEU A 172 -3.74 13.13 0.78
CA LEU A 172 -4.77 12.38 1.51
C LEU A 172 -4.46 10.89 1.55
N PHE A 173 -4.17 10.26 0.40
CA PHE A 173 -3.95 8.82 0.32
C PHE A 173 -2.63 8.39 0.98
N ILE A 174 -1.58 9.22 0.92
CA ILE A 174 -0.36 8.99 1.71
C ILE A 174 -0.66 9.10 3.21
N GLY A 175 -1.46 10.07 3.63
CA GLY A 175 -1.90 10.19 5.02
C GLY A 175 -2.66 8.93 5.47
N LEU A 176 -3.68 8.50 4.71
CA LEU A 176 -4.43 7.28 5.00
C LEU A 176 -3.55 6.03 5.00
N ALA A 177 -2.61 5.92 4.06
CA ALA A 177 -1.61 4.84 4.04
C ALA A 177 -0.74 4.88 5.32
N SER A 178 -0.33 6.07 5.78
CA SER A 178 0.49 6.26 6.98
C SER A 178 -0.25 5.92 8.28
N LEU A 179 -1.57 6.18 8.33
CA LEU A 179 -2.42 5.76 9.45
C LEU A 179 -2.75 4.25 9.38
N THR A 180 -2.61 3.63 8.20
CA THR A 180 -2.75 2.19 8.02
C THR A 180 -1.48 1.46 8.41
N ARG A 181 -0.31 1.98 8.00
CA ARG A 181 1.01 1.42 8.30
C ARG A 181 2.06 2.54 8.30
N PRO A 182 3.06 2.52 9.20
CA PRO A 182 4.07 3.57 9.28
C PRO A 182 4.89 3.75 7.98
N GLU A 183 5.03 2.69 7.18
CA GLU A 183 5.69 2.74 5.86
C GLU A 183 5.02 3.70 4.87
N GLY A 184 3.76 4.09 5.10
CA GLY A 184 3.11 5.14 4.30
C GLY A 184 3.85 6.48 4.35
N MET A 185 4.52 6.79 5.48
CA MET A 185 5.35 7.99 5.59
C MET A 185 6.57 7.91 4.68
N LEU A 186 7.20 6.73 4.61
CA LEU A 186 8.33 6.47 3.72
C LEU A 186 7.92 6.64 2.25
N VAL A 187 6.78 6.07 1.86
CA VAL A 187 6.21 6.26 0.52
C VAL A 187 5.99 7.75 0.23
N GLY A 188 5.47 8.51 1.19
CA GLY A 188 5.24 9.94 1.05
C GLY A 188 6.51 10.75 0.84
N ILE A 189 7.58 10.43 1.58
CA ILE A 189 8.90 11.05 1.41
C ILE A 189 9.43 10.77 0.00
N VAL A 190 9.38 9.52 -0.47
CA VAL A 190 9.87 9.15 -1.81
C VAL A 190 9.07 9.87 -2.90
N VAL A 191 7.74 9.90 -2.80
CA VAL A 191 6.87 10.61 -3.76
C VAL A 191 7.17 12.12 -3.77
N GLY A 192 7.34 12.73 -2.60
CA GLY A 192 7.66 14.16 -2.49
C GLY A 192 9.03 14.52 -3.06
N LEU A 193 10.07 13.76 -2.70
CA LEU A 193 11.43 13.95 -3.24
C LEU A 193 11.48 13.71 -4.75
N HIS A 194 10.81 12.66 -5.23
CA HIS A 194 10.70 12.36 -6.65
C HIS A 194 9.99 13.50 -7.41
N ARG A 195 8.90 14.05 -6.84
CA ARG A 195 8.19 15.21 -7.41
C ARG A 195 9.10 16.42 -7.59
N VAL A 196 9.89 16.74 -6.57
CA VAL A 196 10.85 17.86 -6.59
C VAL A 196 11.97 17.60 -7.60
N ALA A 197 12.55 16.40 -7.59
CA ALA A 197 13.60 16.00 -8.54
C ALA A 197 13.13 16.10 -10.00
N LEU A 198 11.89 15.67 -10.27
CA LEU A 198 11.30 15.80 -11.61
C LEU A 198 11.08 17.26 -12.01
N SER A 199 10.58 18.11 -11.10
CA SER A 199 10.43 19.54 -11.37
C SER A 199 11.76 20.25 -11.58
N ALA A 200 12.81 19.87 -10.83
CA ALA A 200 14.15 20.39 -11.02
C ALA A 200 14.73 19.99 -12.39
N ALA A 201 14.61 18.72 -12.77
CA ALA A 201 15.13 18.21 -14.03
C ALA A 201 14.41 18.77 -15.27
N ARG A 202 13.08 18.98 -15.19
CA ARG A 202 12.24 19.31 -16.36
C ARG A 202 11.93 20.79 -16.51
N GLU A 203 11.75 21.47 -15.38
CA GLU A 203 11.26 22.85 -15.29
C GLU A 203 12.32 23.78 -14.68
N ARG A 204 13.49 23.24 -14.30
CA ARG A 204 14.55 23.96 -13.56
C ARG A 204 14.01 24.63 -12.29
N ARG A 205 13.02 23.98 -11.66
CA ARG A 205 12.32 24.48 -10.47
C ARG A 205 12.59 23.56 -9.28
N TRP A 206 13.24 24.10 -8.26
CA TRP A 206 13.51 23.39 -7.00
C TRP A 206 12.39 23.58 -5.96
N LEU A 207 11.58 24.63 -6.10
CA LEU A 207 10.51 24.94 -5.16
C LEU A 207 9.22 24.15 -5.50
N PRO A 208 8.57 23.51 -4.51
CA PRO A 208 7.28 22.85 -4.72
C PRO A 208 6.18 23.82 -5.18
N ARG A 209 5.19 23.31 -5.92
CA ARG A 209 4.01 24.08 -6.30
C ARG A 209 3.04 24.20 -5.10
N PRO A 210 2.12 25.18 -5.10
CA PRO A 210 1.12 25.30 -4.04
C PRO A 210 0.32 24.01 -3.79
N ASP A 211 -0.08 23.30 -4.84
CA ASP A 211 -0.80 22.02 -4.68
C ASP A 211 0.09 20.89 -4.11
N ASP A 212 1.41 20.92 -4.37
CA ASP A 212 2.35 19.98 -3.76
C ASP A 212 2.46 20.26 -2.24
N LEU A 213 2.52 21.54 -1.85
CA LEU A 213 2.54 21.98 -0.45
C LEU A 213 1.24 21.64 0.28
N VAL A 214 0.09 21.85 -0.36
CA VAL A 214 -1.22 21.49 0.21
C VAL A 214 -1.31 19.97 0.38
N GLY A 215 -0.86 19.18 -0.60
CA GLY A 215 -0.79 17.72 -0.47
C GLY A 215 0.09 17.29 0.70
N ALA A 216 1.29 17.88 0.83
CA ALA A 216 2.17 17.62 1.97
C ALA A 216 1.52 18.00 3.30
N ALA A 217 0.86 19.17 3.38
CA ALA A 217 0.17 19.63 4.58
C ALA A 217 -0.99 18.71 4.98
N ILE A 218 -1.73 18.14 4.02
CA ILE A 218 -2.79 17.15 4.30
C ILE A 218 -2.18 15.88 4.90
N ALA A 219 -1.13 15.33 4.29
CA ALA A 219 -0.46 14.13 4.78
C ALA A 219 0.12 14.34 6.18
N ILE A 220 0.85 15.44 6.38
CA ILE A 220 1.45 15.83 7.67
C ILE A 220 0.35 16.10 8.71
N GLY A 221 -0.75 16.75 8.33
CA GLY A 221 -1.87 17.03 9.22
C GLY A 221 -2.53 15.75 9.74
N LEU A 222 -2.77 14.77 8.87
CA LEU A 222 -3.34 13.48 9.27
C LEU A 222 -2.39 12.69 10.19
N VAL A 223 -1.12 12.59 9.82
CA VAL A 223 -0.12 11.89 10.64
C VAL A 223 0.12 12.62 11.96
N GLY A 224 0.22 13.95 11.92
CA GLY A 224 0.41 14.80 13.09
C GLY A 224 -0.78 14.72 14.05
N ALA A 225 -2.01 14.68 13.55
CA ALA A 225 -3.19 14.46 14.37
C ALA A 225 -3.17 13.09 15.05
N HIS A 226 -2.77 12.03 14.33
CA HIS A 226 -2.61 10.70 14.92
C HIS A 226 -1.50 10.65 15.98
N LEU A 227 -0.35 11.29 15.72
CA LEU A 227 0.75 11.38 16.70
C LEU A 227 0.35 12.20 17.95
N ALA A 228 -0.41 13.28 17.76
CA ALA A 228 -0.94 14.08 18.86
C ALA A 228 -1.95 13.28 19.70
N PHE A 229 -2.89 12.57 19.04
CA PHE A 229 -3.78 11.63 19.72
C PHE A 229 -3.00 10.59 20.51
N ARG A 230 -2.01 9.96 19.89
CA ARG A 230 -1.16 8.96 20.53
C ARG A 230 -0.47 9.52 21.79
N TRP A 231 0.13 10.70 21.70
CA TRP A 231 0.78 11.34 22.83
C TRP A 231 -0.23 11.58 23.96
N LEU A 232 -1.37 12.20 23.63
CA LEU A 232 -2.37 12.58 24.63
C LEU A 232 -3.03 11.36 25.30
N TYR A 233 -3.21 10.27 24.55
CA TYR A 233 -3.91 9.07 25.02
C TYR A 233 -2.98 8.05 25.69
N TYR A 234 -1.79 7.80 25.12
CA TYR A 234 -0.85 6.78 25.60
C TYR A 234 0.36 7.36 26.35
N GLY A 235 0.57 8.68 26.35
CA GLY A 235 1.69 9.33 27.03
C GLY A 235 3.04 9.22 26.32
N HIS A 236 3.10 8.61 25.13
CA HIS A 236 4.35 8.38 24.38
C HIS A 236 4.25 8.85 22.91
N PRO A 237 5.35 9.34 22.30
CA PRO A 237 5.35 9.77 20.91
C PRO A 237 5.42 8.61 19.89
N LEU A 238 6.01 7.48 20.27
CA LEU A 238 6.16 6.27 19.45
C LEU A 238 5.37 5.10 20.08
N PRO A 239 4.96 4.09 19.28
CA PRO A 239 4.21 2.96 19.83
C PRO A 239 5.11 2.15 20.78
N ASN A 240 4.51 1.49 21.77
CA ASN A 240 5.26 0.71 22.75
C ASN A 240 6.12 -0.39 22.09
N THR A 241 5.65 -0.94 20.96
CA THR A 241 6.37 -1.92 20.14
C THR A 241 7.71 -1.40 19.62
N TYR A 242 7.86 -0.09 19.39
CA TYR A 242 9.15 0.51 19.03
C TYR A 242 10.11 0.47 20.21
N TYR A 243 9.67 0.91 21.39
CA TYR A 243 10.52 0.98 22.58
C TYR A 243 10.99 -0.40 23.03
N ILE A 244 10.13 -1.41 23.01
CA ILE A 244 10.51 -2.79 23.35
C ILE A 244 11.58 -3.32 22.39
N LYS A 245 11.45 -3.02 21.08
CA LYS A 245 12.43 -3.44 20.07
C LYS A 245 13.74 -2.67 20.16
N ALA A 246 13.67 -1.37 20.47
CA ALA A 246 14.84 -0.50 20.59
C ALA A 246 15.60 -0.65 21.92
N ALA A 247 14.94 -1.15 22.97
CA ALA A 247 15.54 -1.37 24.28
C ALA A 247 16.37 -2.67 24.38
N GLY A 248 16.32 -3.56 23.37
CA GLY A 248 17.16 -4.74 23.33
C GLY A 248 18.60 -4.39 22.91
N ASP A 249 19.61 -4.97 23.58
CA ASP A 249 21.01 -4.83 23.19
C ASP A 249 21.22 -5.39 21.77
N THR A 250 21.32 -4.51 20.77
CA THR A 250 21.62 -4.90 19.39
C THR A 250 23.09 -5.29 19.29
N THR A 251 23.35 -6.59 19.25
CA THR A 251 24.69 -7.09 18.90
C THR A 251 24.94 -6.93 17.40
N ALA A 252 26.20 -6.73 17.00
CA ALA A 252 26.55 -6.73 15.57
C ALA A 252 26.13 -8.03 14.84
N ALA A 253 26.01 -9.14 15.58
CA ALA A 253 25.49 -10.40 15.07
C ALA A 253 23.98 -10.32 14.77
N TYR A 254 23.20 -9.65 15.63
CA TYR A 254 21.77 -9.43 15.43
C TYR A 254 21.49 -8.55 14.21
N ASP A 255 22.21 -7.43 14.06
CA ASP A 255 22.06 -6.55 12.89
C ASP A 255 22.39 -7.28 11.60
N LYS A 256 23.49 -8.04 11.59
CA LYS A 256 23.87 -8.88 10.45
C LYS A 256 22.78 -9.91 10.13
N ALA A 257 22.17 -10.52 11.14
CA ALA A 257 21.07 -11.46 10.97
C ALA A 257 19.85 -10.79 10.32
N LEU A 258 19.45 -9.59 10.79
CA LEU A 258 18.36 -8.81 10.19
C LEU A 258 18.62 -8.55 8.71
N TRP A 259 19.74 -7.91 8.36
CA TRP A 259 20.05 -7.64 6.96
C TRP A 259 20.08 -8.91 6.09
N SER A 260 20.67 -9.99 6.60
CA SER A 260 20.73 -11.26 5.86
C SER A 260 19.35 -11.89 5.64
N GLY A 261 18.48 -11.88 6.66
CA GLY A 261 17.11 -12.37 6.59
C GLY A 261 16.26 -11.51 5.66
N GLY A 262 16.41 -10.19 5.73
CA GLY A 262 15.73 -9.24 4.86
C GLY A 262 16.12 -9.37 3.39
N TRP A 263 17.41 -9.54 3.07
CA TRP A 263 17.84 -9.83 1.71
C TRP A 263 17.37 -11.20 1.21
N HIS A 264 17.34 -12.20 2.09
CA HIS A 264 16.79 -13.51 1.75
C HIS A 264 15.30 -13.42 1.41
N TYR A 265 14.52 -12.72 2.25
CA TYR A 265 13.10 -12.45 2.04
C TYR A 265 12.85 -11.72 0.71
N LEU A 266 13.62 -10.68 0.40
CA LEU A 266 13.51 -9.95 -0.88
C LEU A 266 13.93 -10.81 -2.08
N GLY A 267 14.93 -11.67 -1.91
CA GLY A 267 15.36 -12.61 -2.94
C GLY A 267 14.28 -13.65 -3.26
N GLN A 268 13.59 -14.17 -2.24
CA GLN A 268 12.43 -15.05 -2.44
C GLN A 268 11.29 -14.33 -3.14
N TRP A 269 10.96 -13.11 -2.70
CA TRP A 269 9.97 -12.26 -3.33
C TRP A 269 10.28 -12.02 -4.81
N ALA A 270 11.50 -11.61 -5.14
CA ALA A 270 11.89 -11.27 -6.51
C ALA A 270 11.81 -12.47 -7.46
N ARG A 271 12.08 -13.68 -6.96
CA ARG A 271 11.91 -14.94 -7.71
C ARG A 271 10.44 -15.29 -7.90
N GLN A 272 9.61 -15.19 -6.85
CA GLN A 272 8.19 -15.54 -6.90
C GLN A 272 7.34 -14.58 -7.73
N SER A 273 7.63 -13.28 -7.64
CA SER A 273 6.91 -12.22 -8.37
C SER A 273 7.32 -12.11 -9.84
N GLY A 274 8.42 -12.76 -10.24
CA GLY A 274 9.02 -12.53 -11.55
C GLY A 274 9.69 -11.17 -11.70
N ALA A 275 9.96 -10.44 -10.61
CA ALA A 275 10.61 -9.13 -10.64
C ALA A 275 11.96 -9.15 -11.40
N LEU A 276 12.69 -10.27 -11.33
CA LEU A 276 13.94 -10.45 -12.08
C LEU A 276 13.74 -10.46 -13.61
N VAL A 277 12.57 -10.90 -14.07
CA VAL A 277 12.17 -10.86 -15.49
C VAL A 277 11.62 -9.49 -15.85
N ALA A 278 10.87 -8.85 -14.95
CA ALA A 278 10.32 -7.51 -15.16
C ALA A 278 11.40 -6.42 -15.22
N ALA A 279 12.47 -6.53 -14.41
CA ALA A 279 13.55 -5.54 -14.33
C ALA A 279 14.21 -5.18 -15.67
N PRO A 280 14.68 -6.13 -16.51
CA PRO A 280 15.24 -5.80 -17.82
C PRO A 280 14.20 -5.20 -18.78
N ILE A 281 12.94 -5.63 -18.72
CA ILE A 281 11.85 -5.06 -19.53
C ILE A 281 11.61 -3.59 -19.13
N ALA A 282 11.52 -3.33 -17.84
CA ALA A 282 11.37 -1.98 -17.29
C ALA A 282 12.57 -1.09 -17.65
N PHE A 283 13.79 -1.64 -17.60
CA PHE A 283 15.01 -0.93 -18.02
C PHE A 283 14.97 -0.55 -19.50
N CYS A 284 14.67 -1.50 -20.40
CA CYS A 284 14.50 -1.23 -21.83
C CYS A 284 13.40 -0.20 -22.08
N GLY A 285 12.27 -0.32 -21.37
CA GLY A 285 11.18 0.65 -21.41
C GLY A 285 11.61 2.05 -20.99
N ALA A 286 12.44 2.16 -19.95
CA ALA A 286 12.98 3.43 -19.45
C ALA A 286 13.96 4.07 -20.44
N LEU A 287 14.81 3.29 -21.13
CA LEU A 287 15.75 3.79 -22.14
C LEU A 287 15.04 4.44 -23.34
N VAL A 288 13.88 3.90 -23.73
CA VAL A 288 13.09 4.41 -24.87
C VAL A 288 12.04 5.44 -24.42
N ALA A 289 11.71 5.49 -23.13
CA ALA A 289 10.74 6.41 -22.60
C ALA A 289 11.25 7.86 -22.69
N ARG A 290 10.47 8.72 -23.36
CA ARG A 290 10.76 10.15 -23.38
C ARG A 290 10.73 10.70 -21.96
N LEU A 291 11.69 11.56 -21.64
CA LEU A 291 11.80 12.31 -20.37
C LEU A 291 10.59 13.18 -20.03
N ARG A 292 9.47 13.16 -20.76
CA ARG A 292 8.21 13.83 -20.41
C ARG A 292 6.97 12.93 -20.58
N SER A 293 7.17 11.63 -20.78
CA SER A 293 6.07 10.66 -20.94
C SER A 293 5.59 10.13 -19.59
N PRO A 294 4.28 9.85 -19.40
CA PRO A 294 3.76 9.24 -18.17
C PRO A 294 4.51 7.95 -17.77
N ARG A 295 4.93 7.16 -18.75
CA ARG A 295 5.74 5.94 -18.56
C ARG A 295 7.07 6.20 -17.87
N PHE A 296 7.75 7.29 -18.21
CA PHE A 296 8.99 7.68 -17.52
C PHE A 296 8.71 8.09 -16.06
N TYR A 297 7.62 8.81 -15.79
CA TYR A 297 7.26 9.26 -14.43
C TYR A 297 6.98 8.04 -13.57
N PHE A 298 6.15 7.12 -14.08
CA PHE A 298 5.85 5.87 -13.43
C PHE A 298 7.11 5.03 -13.20
N GLY A 299 7.88 4.74 -14.25
CA GLY A 299 9.07 3.89 -14.14
C GLY A 299 10.12 4.44 -13.17
N SER A 300 10.41 5.74 -13.21
CA SER A 300 11.36 6.35 -12.27
C SER A 300 10.84 6.36 -10.83
N LEU A 301 9.54 6.59 -10.61
CA LEU A 301 8.95 6.51 -9.28
C LEU A 301 8.93 5.06 -8.77
N ALA A 302 8.58 4.10 -9.64
CA ALA A 302 8.54 2.69 -9.32
C ALA A 302 9.93 2.17 -8.91
N VAL A 303 10.99 2.58 -9.62
CA VAL A 303 12.37 2.28 -9.23
C VAL A 303 12.73 2.91 -7.89
N ALA A 304 12.43 4.20 -7.68
CA ALA A 304 12.73 4.88 -6.42
C ALA A 304 12.01 4.22 -5.23
N LEU A 305 10.72 3.92 -5.37
CA LEU A 305 9.94 3.20 -4.36
C LEU A 305 10.50 1.80 -4.13
N THR A 306 10.76 1.02 -5.18
CA THR A 306 11.29 -0.34 -5.06
C THR A 306 12.62 -0.35 -4.32
N VAL A 307 13.56 0.53 -4.66
CA VAL A 307 14.87 0.60 -4.01
C VAL A 307 14.73 0.99 -2.54
N VAL A 308 14.03 2.09 -2.24
CA VAL A 308 13.92 2.60 -0.86
C VAL A 308 13.16 1.61 0.02
N TYR A 309 12.07 1.04 -0.49
CA TYR A 309 11.26 0.08 0.24
C TYR A 309 12.00 -1.26 0.43
N ALA A 310 12.76 -1.73 -0.57
CA ALA A 310 13.62 -2.90 -0.44
C ALA A 310 14.71 -2.69 0.61
N VAL A 311 15.40 -1.54 0.62
CA VAL A 311 16.40 -1.23 1.64
C VAL A 311 15.77 -1.19 3.04
N TYR A 312 14.60 -0.56 3.18
CA TYR A 312 13.87 -0.53 4.43
C TYR A 312 13.51 -1.95 4.91
N VAL A 313 12.88 -2.76 4.05
CA VAL A 313 12.49 -4.14 4.39
C VAL A 313 13.70 -5.01 4.70
N ALA A 314 14.81 -4.83 3.99
CA ALA A 314 16.07 -5.50 4.28
C ALA A 314 16.59 -5.14 5.68
N SER A 315 16.55 -3.85 6.03
CA SER A 315 17.04 -3.35 7.32
C SER A 315 16.23 -3.84 8.52
N VAL A 316 14.94 -4.12 8.34
CA VAL A 316 14.05 -4.60 9.43
C VAL A 316 13.95 -6.12 9.51
N GLY A 317 14.70 -6.86 8.69
CA GLY A 317 14.73 -8.33 8.74
C GLY A 317 13.75 -9.06 7.84
N GLY A 318 12.97 -8.34 7.03
CA GLY A 318 11.84 -8.91 6.32
C GLY A 318 10.66 -9.23 7.25
N ASP A 319 9.87 -10.21 6.87
CA ASP A 319 8.73 -10.69 7.65
C ASP A 319 8.92 -12.16 8.00
N PHE A 320 8.53 -12.53 9.22
CA PHE A 320 8.55 -13.93 9.64
C PHE A 320 7.35 -14.69 9.04
N MET A 321 6.27 -13.97 8.72
CA MET A 321 5.12 -14.54 8.03
C MET A 321 5.45 -14.75 6.55
N GLY A 322 5.04 -15.90 6.02
CA GLY A 322 5.27 -16.24 4.62
C GLY A 322 4.54 -15.32 3.64
N LEU A 323 4.79 -15.50 2.35
CA LEU A 323 4.04 -14.86 1.27
C LEU A 323 4.11 -13.32 1.22
N HIS A 324 5.17 -12.76 1.78
CA HIS A 324 5.71 -11.45 1.43
C HIS A 324 4.83 -10.22 1.71
N ARG A 325 4.06 -10.20 2.81
CA ARG A 325 3.09 -9.11 3.11
C ARG A 325 3.72 -7.72 3.18
N PHE A 326 4.96 -7.60 3.68
CA PHE A 326 5.61 -6.29 3.86
C PHE A 326 5.89 -5.58 2.53
N VAL A 327 6.07 -6.32 1.43
CA VAL A 327 6.40 -5.75 0.11
C VAL A 327 5.20 -5.79 -0.85
N MET A 328 3.98 -5.88 -0.33
CA MET A 328 2.77 -5.99 -1.16
C MET A 328 2.61 -4.85 -2.20
N PRO A 329 2.92 -3.58 -1.90
CA PRO A 329 2.92 -2.53 -2.92
C PRO A 329 3.90 -2.77 -4.07
N LEU A 330 5.01 -3.48 -3.84
CA LEU A 330 6.00 -3.78 -4.88
C LEU A 330 5.48 -4.83 -5.87
N PHE A 331 4.58 -5.74 -5.46
CA PHE A 331 3.90 -6.64 -6.41
C PHE A 331 3.08 -5.85 -7.43
N VAL A 332 2.43 -4.76 -6.99
CA VAL A 332 1.68 -3.87 -7.90
C VAL A 332 2.62 -3.19 -8.88
N LEU A 333 3.77 -2.69 -8.42
CA LEU A 333 4.77 -2.07 -9.30
C LEU A 333 5.38 -3.04 -10.30
N VAL A 334 5.60 -4.30 -9.92
CA VAL A 334 6.15 -5.34 -10.81
C VAL A 334 5.12 -5.79 -11.84
N ALA A 335 3.83 -5.80 -11.48
CA ALA A 335 2.75 -6.21 -12.38
C ALA A 335 2.40 -5.14 -13.44
N LEU A 336 2.69 -3.87 -13.17
CA LEU A 336 2.41 -2.70 -14.01
C LEU A 336 3.54 -2.40 -15.01
#